data_AF-A0A3B0TL72-F1
#
_entry.id   AF-A0A3B0TL72-F1
#
_cell.length_a   1.000
_cell.length_b   1.000
_cell.length_c   1.000
_cell.angle_alpha   90.00
_cell.angle_beta   90.00
_cell.angle_gamma   90.00
#
_symmetry.space_group_name_H-M   'P 1'
#
loop_
_entity.id
_entity.type
_entity.pdbx_description
1 polymer ?
#
loop_
_entity_poly.entity_id
_entity_poly.type
_entity_poly.pdbx_seq_one_letter_code
_entity_poly.pdbx_strand_id
1 'polypeptide(L)' 'ESRWSGGKDMSWVPVRPGVVVEISYDQLTGNAFRHATRFERWRPDKTPEMCTMGQLERPAGPGIETVFGSP' A
#
# COMPACT_ATOMS: atom_id res chain seq x y z
N GLU A 1 6.34 -28.17 8.18
CA GLU A 1 7.81 -28.06 8.11
C GLU A 1 8.21 -27.56 6.72
N SER A 2 8.46 -26.24 6.59
CA SER A 2 9.03 -25.70 5.35
C SER A 2 10.55 -25.93 5.35
N ARG A 3 11.17 -26.09 4.18
CA ARG A 3 12.63 -26.29 4.07
C ARG A 3 13.47 -25.15 4.68
N TRP A 4 12.86 -24.01 5.00
CA TRP A 4 13.54 -22.81 5.52
C TRP A 4 13.34 -22.56 7.01
N SER A 5 12.53 -23.37 7.69
CA SER A 5 12.16 -23.16 9.10
C SER A 5 12.97 -24.00 10.09
N GLY A 6 14.06 -24.66 9.67
CA GLY A 6 14.87 -25.54 10.52
C GLY A 6 15.38 -24.87 11.80
N GLY A 7 14.65 -25.08 12.91
CA GLY A 7 15.00 -24.60 14.24
C GLY A 7 14.88 -23.09 14.48
N LYS A 8 14.35 -22.32 13.52
CA LYS A 8 14.21 -20.86 13.69
C LYS A 8 12.94 -20.54 14.47
N ASP A 9 13.07 -19.69 15.49
CA ASP A 9 11.92 -19.08 16.15
C ASP A 9 11.16 -18.24 15.11
N MET A 10 9.95 -18.69 14.79
CA MET A 10 9.03 -18.02 13.87
C MET A 10 7.95 -17.26 14.64
N SER A 11 8.17 -16.98 15.92
CA SER A 11 7.26 -16.16 16.72
C SER A 11 7.08 -14.80 16.04
N TRP A 12 5.82 -14.47 15.77
CA TRP A 12 5.47 -13.17 15.21
C TRP A 12 5.48 -12.14 16.34
N VAL A 13 6.28 -11.09 16.17
CA VAL A 13 6.32 -9.96 17.10
C VAL A 13 5.74 -8.73 16.41
N PRO A 14 4.63 -8.16 16.91
CA PRO A 14 4.08 -6.93 16.36
C PRO A 14 5.07 -5.79 16.52
N VAL A 15 5.25 -4.99 15.46
CA VAL A 15 6.02 -3.74 15.52
C VAL A 15 5.06 -2.56 15.54
N ARG A 16 5.40 -1.55 16.35
CA ARG A 16 4.68 -0.27 16.34
C ARG A 16 5.06 0.51 15.07
N PRO A 17 4.08 1.03 14.29
CA PRO A 17 4.37 1.94 13.19
C PRO A 17 5.12 3.18 13.71
N GLY A 18 6.31 3.45 13.17
CA GLY A 18 7.17 4.55 13.63
C GLY A 18 7.78 5.40 12.53
N VAL A 19 7.65 4.97 11.27
CA VAL A 19 8.22 5.64 10.10
C VAL A 19 7.26 5.54 8.93
N VAL A 20 7.27 6.55 8.07
CA VAL A 20 6.42 6.60 6.87
C VAL A 20 7.30 6.60 5.62
N VAL A 21 6.85 5.88 4.60
CA VAL A 21 7.50 5.75 3.31
C VAL A 21 6.50 6.00 2.20
N GLU A 22 7.00 6.51 1.09
CA GLU A 22 6.28 6.58 -0.17
C GLU A 22 6.62 5.36 -1.02
N ILE A 23 5.60 4.76 -1.61
CA ILE A 23 5.74 3.60 -2.48
C ILE A 23 5.00 3.81 -3.80
N SER A 24 5.49 3.21 -4.88
CA SER A 24 4.66 2.92 -6.04
C SER A 24 4.13 1.48 -5.95
N TYR A 25 2.88 1.26 -6.35
CA TYR A 25 2.26 -0.06 -6.38
C TYR A 25 1.44 -0.25 -7.67
N ASP A 26 1.28 -1.51 -8.07
CA ASP A 26 0.43 -1.88 -9.21
C ASP A 26 -0.98 -2.26 -8.74
N GLN A 27 -1.07 -3.30 -7.90
CA GLN A 27 -2.34 -3.92 -7.55
C GLN A 27 -2.61 -3.97 -6.05
N LEU A 28 -3.90 -3.88 -5.72
CA LEU A 28 -4.45 -4.17 -4.40
C LEU A 28 -5.38 -5.38 -4.52
N THR A 29 -5.25 -6.33 -3.60
CA THR A 29 -6.18 -7.45 -3.46
C THR A 29 -6.67 -7.50 -2.02
N GLY A 30 -7.94 -7.13 -1.83
CA GLY A 30 -8.45 -6.79 -0.51
C GLY A 30 -7.65 -5.63 0.08
N ASN A 31 -7.07 -5.83 1.26
CA ASN A 31 -6.28 -4.82 1.97
C ASN A 31 -4.76 -5.02 1.86
N ALA A 32 -4.30 -5.73 0.82
CA ALA A 32 -2.88 -6.05 0.64
C ALA A 32 -2.40 -5.68 -0.76
N PHE A 33 -1.19 -5.10 -0.83
CA PHE A 33 -0.50 -4.89 -2.10
C PHE A 33 -0.11 -6.22 -2.77
N ARG A 34 -0.13 -6.21 -4.10
CA ARG A 34 0.27 -7.33 -4.95
C ARG A 34 1.24 -6.85 -6.04
N HIS A 35 2.03 -7.79 -6.55
CA HIS A 35 3.04 -7.58 -7.59
C HIS A 35 4.12 -6.53 -7.24
N ALA A 36 4.68 -6.66 -6.03
CA ALA A 36 5.74 -5.84 -5.46
C ALA A 36 5.43 -4.32 -5.37
N THR A 37 5.69 -3.76 -4.20
CA THR A 37 5.68 -2.31 -3.98
C THR A 37 7.11 -1.80 -4.09
N ARG A 38 7.35 -0.79 -4.92
CA ARG A 38 8.67 -0.14 -5.00
C ARG A 38 8.75 0.94 -3.93
N PHE A 39 9.82 0.92 -3.15
CA PHE A 39 10.15 2.03 -2.25
C PHE A 39 10.63 3.23 -3.06
N GLU A 40 10.05 4.40 -2.80
CA GLU A 40 10.46 5.66 -3.42
C GLU A 40 11.35 6.45 -2.46
N ARG A 41 10.82 6.79 -1.29
CA ARG A 41 11.50 7.69 -0.34
C ARG A 41 10.89 7.60 1.06
N TRP A 42 11.68 8.02 2.04
CA TRP A 42 11.19 8.31 3.39
C TRP A 42 10.34 9.58 3.41
N ARG A 43 9.30 9.58 4.25
CA ARG A 43 8.39 10.71 4.47
C ARG A 43 8.41 11.14 5.94
N PRO A 44 9.51 11.74 6.41
CA PRO A 44 9.59 12.23 7.80
C PRO A 44 8.59 13.37 8.07
N ASP A 45 8.02 13.94 7.01
CA ASP A 45 6.98 14.97 7.04
C ASP A 45 5.58 14.44 7.38
N LYS A 46 5.39 13.12 7.46
CA LYS A 46 4.10 12.48 7.75
C LYS A 46 4.15 11.64 9.01
N THR A 47 3.06 11.67 9.79
CA THR A 47 2.90 10.76 10.93
C THR A 47 2.26 9.45 10.48
N PRO A 48 2.50 8.33 11.19
CA PRO A 48 1.91 7.03 10.84
C PRO A 48 0.38 7.04 10.78
N GLU A 49 -0.30 7.85 11.59
CA GLU A 49 -1.77 7.94 11.58
C GLU A 49 -2.34 8.53 10.27
N MET A 50 -1.50 9.26 9.51
CA MET A 50 -1.90 9.79 8.20
C MET A 50 -1.90 8.74 7.09
N CYS A 51 -1.31 7.57 7.31
CA CYS A 51 -1.21 6.50 6.32
C CYS A 51 -2.47 5.62 6.37
N THR A 52 -3.52 6.05 5.67
CA THR A 52 -4.83 5.38 5.68
C THR A 52 -5.15 4.77 4.31
N MET A 53 -5.98 3.72 4.28
CA MET A 53 -6.43 3.09 3.03
C MET A 53 -7.21 4.04 2.11
N GLY A 54 -7.79 5.13 2.64
CA GLY A 54 -8.46 6.15 1.81
C GLY A 54 -7.52 6.88 0.84
N GLN A 55 -6.20 6.82 1.05
CA GLN A 55 -5.21 7.35 0.09
C GLN A 55 -5.14 6.53 -1.21
N LEU A 56 -5.63 5.29 -1.17
CA LEU A 56 -5.62 4.34 -2.28
C LEU A 56 -6.96 4.33 -3.03
N GLU A 57 -7.99 5.01 -2.50
CA GLU A 57 -9.26 5.17 -3.20
C GLU A 57 -9.04 5.99 -4.47
N ARG A 58 -9.40 5.40 -5.61
CA ARG A 58 -9.30 6.08 -6.89
C ARG A 58 -10.30 7.24 -6.90
N PRO A 59 -9.88 8.49 -7.12
CA PRO A 59 -10.82 9.58 -7.29
C PRO A 59 -11.71 9.29 -8.49
N ALA A 60 -12.99 9.65 -8.40
CA ALA A 60 -13.90 9.52 -9.54
C ALA A 60 -13.30 10.25 -10.75
N GLY A 61 -13.06 9.50 -11.83
CA GLY A 61 -12.62 10.08 -13.09
C GLY A 61 -13.71 10.99 -13.67
N PRO A 62 -13.35 11.84 -14.65
CA PRO A 62 -14.35 12.60 -15.39
C PRO A 62 -15.42 11.65 -15.97
N GLY A 63 -16.67 12.08 -15.93
CA GLY A 63 -17.78 11.30 -16.48
C GLY A 63 -17.59 11.06 -17.98
N ILE A 64 -18.19 9.99 -18.51
CA ILE A 64 -18.10 9.65 -19.93
C ILE A 64 -18.48 10.82 -20.84
N GLU A 65 -19.48 11.62 -20.45
CA GLU A 65 -19.91 12.81 -21.20
C GLU A 65 -18.84 13.90 -21.24
N THR A 66 -18.09 14.07 -20.14
CA THR A 66 -16.98 15.02 -20.08
C THR A 66 -15.85 14.59 -21.01
N VAL A 67 -15.64 13.28 -21.20
CA VAL A 67 -14.56 12.75 -22.03
C VAL A 67 -14.95 12.65 -23.51
N PHE A 68 -16.18 12.22 -23.80
CA PHE A 68 -16.64 11.88 -25.15
C PHE A 68 -17.66 12.86 -25.74
N GLY A 69 -18.17 13.81 -24.96
CA GLY A 69 -19.31 14.65 -25.33
C GLY A 69 -20.65 13.93 -25.18
N SER A 70 -21.73 14.68 -24.97
CA SER A 70 -23.09 14.13 -25.09
C SER A 70 -23.37 13.81 -26.57
N PRO A 71 -24.17 12.76 -26.87
CA PRO A 71 -24.50 12.37 -28.24
C PRO A 71 -25.23 13.47 -29.03
#